data_AF-A0A9D5J6I0-F1
#
_entry.id   AF-A0A9D5J6I0-F1
#
_cell.length_a   1.000
_cell.length_b   1.000
_cell.length_c   1.000
_cell.angle_alpha   90.00
_cell.angle_beta   90.00
_cell.angle_gamma   90.00
#
_symmetry.space_group_name_H-M   'P 1'
#
loop_
_entity.id
_entity.type
_entity.pdbx_description
1 polymer ?
#
loop_
_entity_poly.entity_id
_entity_poly.type
_entity_poly.pdbx_seq_one_letter_code
_entity_poly.pdbx_strand_id
1 'polypeptide(L)' 'MSEVIASLALAAHAYLNPAQTPEEAVPDLAAAEIAIDVAAKAFERISPRLGSGERSSMASMLTDLRFSYVKKRGT' A
#
# COMPACT_ATOMS: atom_id res chain seq x y z
N MET A 1 5.85 -4.56 14.35
CA MET A 1 5.98 -3.39 13.44
C MET A 1 6.01 -3.76 11.97
N SER A 2 6.75 -4.80 11.54
CA SER A 2 6.66 -5.30 10.16
C SER A 2 5.23 -5.73 9.79
N GLU A 3 4.53 -6.37 10.73
CA GLU A 3 3.10 -6.72 10.64
C GLU A 3 2.18 -5.52 10.36
N VAL A 4 2.43 -4.37 11.00
CA VAL A 4 1.62 -3.15 10.78
C VAL A 4 1.75 -2.66 9.34
N ILE A 5 2.95 -2.73 8.76
CA ILE A 5 3.17 -2.31 7.37
C ILE A 5 2.51 -3.31 6.41
N ALA A 6 2.59 -4.61 6.70
CA ALA A 6 1.90 -5.63 5.91
C ALA A 6 0.37 -5.43 5.96
N SER A 7 -0.20 -5.15 7.14
CA SER A 7 -1.64 -4.87 7.28
C SER A 7 -2.07 -3.61 6.54
N LEU A 8 -1.26 -2.54 6.58
CA LEU A 8 -1.55 -1.30 5.86
C LEU A 8 -1.43 -1.47 4.34
N ALA A 9 -0.44 -2.24 3.89
CA ALA A 9 -0.28 -2.60 2.47
C ALA A 9 -1.48 -3.40 1.96
N LEU A 10 -1.99 -4.34 2.77
CA LEU A 10 -3.16 -5.14 2.45
C LEU A 10 -4.44 -4.30 2.44
N ALA A 11 -4.59 -3.36 3.38
CA ALA A 11 -5.69 -2.40 3.40
C ALA A 11 -5.66 -1.48 2.16
N ALA A 12 -4.49 -0.94 1.80
CA ALA A 12 -4.32 -0.15 0.58
C ALA A 12 -4.72 -0.94 -0.67
N HIS A 13 -4.32 -2.21 -0.75
CA HIS A 13 -4.71 -3.09 -1.85
C HIS A 13 -6.23 -3.31 -1.90
N ALA A 14 -6.88 -3.47 -0.75
CA ALA A 14 -8.33 -3.64 -0.67
C ALA A 14 -9.11 -2.37 -1.06
N TYR A 15 -8.64 -1.18 -0.67
CA TYR A 15 -9.24 0.09 -1.10
C TYR A 15 -9.09 0.32 -2.61
N LEU A 16 -7.96 -0.09 -3.18
CA LEU A 16 -7.72 -0.01 -4.63
C LEU A 16 -8.54 -1.05 -5.40
N ASN A 17 -8.76 -2.24 -4.83
CA ASN A 17 -9.45 -3.35 -5.46
C ASN A 17 -10.57 -3.88 -4.55
N PRO A 18 -11.66 -3.12 -4.37
CA PRO A 18 -12.78 -3.53 -3.54
C PRO A 18 -13.34 -4.88 -4.03
N ALA A 19 -13.42 -5.86 -3.13
CA ALA A 19 -13.98 -7.16 -3.42
C ALA A 19 -15.51 -7.08 -3.35
N GLN A 20 -16.16 -6.58 -4.40
CA GLN A 20 -17.60 -6.73 -4.64
C GLN A 20 -17.94 -6.43 -6.11
N THR A 21 -19.13 -6.85 -6.52
CA THR A 21 -19.60 -7.03 -7.90
C THR A 21 -19.24 -5.90 -8.89
N PRO A 22 -19.05 -6.20 -10.19
CA PRO A 22 -18.46 -5.28 -11.18
C PRO A 22 -19.16 -3.92 -11.36
N GLU A 23 -20.40 -3.78 -10.89
CA GLU A 23 -21.25 -2.62 -11.19
C GLU A 23 -21.14 -1.47 -10.16
N GLU A 24 -20.54 -1.67 -8.97
CA GLU A 24 -20.57 -0.65 -7.90
C GLU A 24 -19.24 -0.45 -7.15
N ALA A 25 -18.19 -1.18 -7.47
CA ALA A 25 -16.95 -1.14 -6.70
C ALA A 25 -16.03 0.03 -7.15
N VAL A 26 -16.42 1.26 -6.84
CA VAL A 26 -15.57 2.45 -7.05
C VAL A 26 -14.39 2.41 -6.07
N PRO A 27 -13.13 2.47 -6.55
CA PRO A 27 -11.98 2.51 -5.67
C PRO A 27 -12.02 3.72 -4.74
N ASP A 28 -11.80 3.52 -3.44
CA ASP A 28 -11.60 4.62 -2.50
C ASP A 28 -10.15 5.10 -2.57
N LEU A 29 -9.91 6.02 -3.49
CA LEU A 29 -8.57 6.57 -3.74
C LEU A 29 -8.04 7.36 -2.55
N ALA A 30 -8.91 8.04 -1.79
CA ALA A 30 -8.51 8.82 -0.62
C ALA A 30 -8.03 7.92 0.51
N ALA A 31 -8.79 6.85 0.81
CA ALA A 31 -8.38 5.86 1.81
C ALA A 31 -7.12 5.10 1.37
N ALA A 32 -6.99 4.76 0.09
CA ALA A 32 -5.80 4.12 -0.45
C ALA A 32 -4.54 5.01 -0.31
N GLU A 33 -4.65 6.31 -0.63
CA GLU A 33 -3.53 7.25 -0.49
C GLU A 33 -3.06 7.36 0.97
N ILE A 34 -3.99 7.51 1.91
CA ILE A 34 -3.66 7.58 3.34
C ILE A 34 -2.98 6.29 3.81
N ALA A 35 -3.49 5.12 3.40
CA ALA A 35 -2.90 3.84 3.78
C ALA A 35 -1.47 3.68 3.24
N ILE A 36 -1.23 4.08 1.98
CA ILE A 36 0.11 4.07 1.37
C ILE A 36 1.07 4.99 2.13
N ASP A 37 0.65 6.22 2.44
CA ASP A 37 1.48 7.21 3.13
C ASP A 37 1.84 6.77 4.55
N VAL A 38 0.89 6.19 5.29
CA VAL A 38 1.15 5.66 6.64
C VAL A 38 2.10 4.45 6.56
N ALA A 39 1.92 3.56 5.59
CA ALA A 39 2.80 2.41 5.37
C ALA A 39 4.23 2.86 5.02
N ALA A 40 4.39 3.88 4.18
CA ALA A 40 5.69 4.46 3.83
C ALA A 40 6.39 5.08 5.05
N LYS A 41 5.69 5.89 5.83
CA LYS A 41 6.25 6.49 7.07
C LYS A 41 6.65 5.43 8.10
N ALA A 42 5.84 4.37 8.24
CA ALA A 42 6.17 3.25 9.10
C ALA A 42 7.42 2.50 8.60
N PHE A 43 7.53 2.27 7.30
CA PHE A 43 8.72 1.67 6.69
C PHE A 43 9.98 2.50 6.92
N GLU A 44 9.95 3.81 6.69
CA GLU A 44 11.10 4.71 6.94
C GLU A 44 11.61 4.59 8.38
N ARG A 45 10.69 4.52 9.36
CA ARG A 45 11.03 4.40 10.78
C ARG A 45 11.70 3.07 11.14
N ILE A 46 11.37 1.99 10.44
CA ILE A 46 11.89 0.65 10.76
C ILE A 46 13.00 0.18 9.83
N SER A 47 13.11 0.77 8.64
CA SER A 47 14.09 0.43 7.60
C SER A 47 15.53 0.29 8.12
N PRO A 48 16.03 1.16 9.05
CA PRO A 48 17.36 0.99 9.62
C PRO A 48 17.56 -0.29 10.43
N ARG A 49 16.48 -0.90 10.93
CA ARG A 49 16.49 -2.12 11.75
C ARG A 49 16.21 -3.39 10.93
N LEU A 50 15.80 -3.24 9.67
CA LEU A 50 15.51 -4.34 8.77
C LEU A 50 16.78 -4.85 8.09
N GLY A 51 16.82 -6.16 7.84
CA GLY A 51 17.82 -6.74 6.94
C GLY A 51 17.68 -6.20 5.51
N SER A 52 18.73 -6.33 4.71
CA SER A 52 18.75 -5.84 3.32
C SER A 52 17.65 -6.48 2.44
N GLY A 53 17.40 -7.78 2.62
CA GLY A 53 16.34 -8.51 1.92
C GLY A 53 14.94 -7.98 2.27
N GLU A 54 14.61 -7.90 3.55
CA GLU A 54 13.33 -7.38 4.03
C GLU A 54 13.08 -5.95 3.56
N ARG A 55 14.12 -5.11 3.64
CA ARG A 55 14.06 -3.71 3.18
C ARG A 55 13.74 -3.64 1.68
N SER A 56 14.41 -4.45 0.87
CA SER A 56 14.18 -4.52 -0.57
C SER A 56 12.75 -4.98 -0.89
N SER A 57 12.29 -6.05 -0.24
CA SER A 57 10.94 -6.59 -0.43
C SER A 57 9.84 -5.58 -0.06
N MET A 58 10.00 -4.88 1.07
CA MET A 58 9.04 -3.86 1.51
C MET A 58 9.05 -2.63 0.60
N ALA A 59 10.23 -2.21 0.12
CA ALA A 59 10.35 -1.12 -0.85
C ALA A 59 9.67 -1.44 -2.18
N SER A 60 9.86 -2.67 -2.71
CA SER A 60 9.14 -3.14 -3.90
C SER A 60 7.63 -3.13 -3.70
N MET A 61 7.14 -3.68 -2.58
CA MET A 61 5.71 -3.71 -2.28
C MET A 61 5.07 -2.31 -2.23
N LEU A 62 5.71 -1.35 -1.56
CA LEU A 62 5.24 0.04 -1.51
C LEU A 62 5.26 0.71 -2.89
N THR A 63 6.29 0.39 -3.69
CA THR A 63 6.41 0.89 -5.07
C THR A 63 5.26 0.39 -5.94
N ASP A 64 4.96 -0.90 -5.89
CA ASP A 64 3.86 -1.51 -6.66
C ASP A 64 2.50 -0.92 -6.25
N LEU A 65 2.27 -0.72 -4.95
CA LEU A 65 1.06 -0.06 -4.44
C LEU A 65 0.93 1.37 -4.97
N ARG A 66 2.03 2.14 -4.96
CA ARG A 66 2.01 3.52 -5.47
C ARG A 66 1.75 3.57 -6.96
N PHE A 67 2.35 2.66 -7.75
CA PHE A 67 2.05 2.54 -9.18
C PHE A 67 0.59 2.20 -9.45
N SER A 68 0.02 1.25 -8.70
CA SER A 68 -1.39 0.86 -8.81
C SER A 68 -2.33 2.05 -8.50
N TYR A 69 -2.03 2.81 -7.45
CA TYR A 69 -2.76 4.02 -7.10
C TYR A 69 -2.72 5.07 -8.22
N VAL A 70 -1.52 5.40 -8.73
CA VAL A 70 -1.37 6.40 -9.81
C VAL A 70 -2.15 5.98 -11.06
N LYS A 71 -2.09 4.69 -11.43
CA LYS A 71 -2.82 4.15 -12.56
C LYS A 71 -4.34 4.33 -12.42
N LYS A 72 -4.90 4.07 -11.23
CA LYS A 72 -6.34 4.19 -10.96
C LYS A 72 -6.81 5.63 -10.74
N ARG A 73 -5.93 6.54 -10.31
CA ARG A 73 -6.24 7.97 -10.19
C ARG A 73 -6.25 8.69 -11.55
N GLY A 74 -5.49 8.21 -12.53
CA GLY A 74 -5.39 8.80 -13.86
C GLY A 74 -6.45 8.32 -14.86
N THR A 75 -7.30 7.35 -14.48
CA THR A 75 -8.46 6.85 -15.23
C THR A 75 -9.74 7.48 -14.71
#